data_AF-A0A821EIG6-F1
#
_entry.id   AF-A0A821EIG6-F1
#
_cell.length_a   1.000
_cell.length_b   1.000
_cell.length_c   1.000
_cell.angle_alpha   90.00
_cell.angle_beta   90.00
_cell.angle_gamma   90.00
#
_symmetry.space_group_name_H-M   'P 1'
#
loop_
_entity.id
_entity.type
_entity.pdbx_description
1 polymer ?
#
loop_
_entity_poly.entity_id
_entity_poly.type
_entity_poly.pdbx_seq_one_letter_code
_entity_poly.pdbx_strand_id
1 'polypeptide(L)'
;MAIDHCCNLDELIAIISYTPQLHRLTCKHIDETKRTIVKNTINAICSLTFVSIAACYADFDEIKLFLTNISPQLELLRISTFRDITYLNAYRWEQIISQHLHHLNTFESK
;
A
#
# COMPACT_ATOMS: atom_id res chain seq x y z
N MET A 1 0.62 -13.74 -2.12
CA MET A 1 -0.85 -13.78 -2.19
C MET A 1 -1.32 -12.89 -3.32
N ALA A 2 -2.32 -13.34 -4.07
CA ALA A 2 -2.99 -12.56 -5.10
C ALA A 2 -4.48 -12.40 -4.76
N ILE A 3 -4.97 -11.17 -4.81
CA ILE A 3 -6.37 -10.80 -4.58
C ILE A 3 -6.95 -10.35 -5.91
N ASP A 4 -7.89 -11.16 -6.41
CA ASP A 4 -8.53 -10.99 -7.73
C ASP A 4 -9.99 -10.54 -7.62
N HIS A 5 -10.36 -9.93 -6.50
CA HIS A 5 -11.66 -9.30 -6.30
C HIS A 5 -11.45 -7.89 -5.75
N CYS A 6 -12.49 -7.06 -5.82
CA CYS A 6 -12.47 -5.73 -5.23
C CYS A 6 -12.32 -5.85 -3.71
N CYS A 7 -11.35 -5.12 -3.15
CA CYS A 7 -11.20 -4.97 -1.71
C CYS A 7 -10.93 -3.50 -1.36
N ASN A 8 -10.97 -3.13 -0.09
CA ASN A 8 -10.51 -1.83 0.38
C ASN A 8 -9.19 -1.94 1.18
N LEU A 9 -8.61 -0.80 1.57
CA LEU A 9 -7.35 -0.79 2.32
C LEU A 9 -7.48 -1.40 3.71
N ASP A 10 -8.64 -1.27 4.39
CA ASP A 10 -8.86 -1.88 5.69
C ASP A 10 -8.82 -3.41 5.63
N GLU A 11 -9.41 -3.99 4.58
CA GLU A 11 -9.38 -5.44 4.33
C GLU A 11 -7.96 -5.92 4.03
N LEU A 12 -7.18 -5.14 3.26
CA LEU A 12 -5.77 -5.47 3.02
C LEU A 12 -4.94 -5.43 4.30
N ILE A 13 -5.14 -4.42 5.15
CA ILE A 13 -4.48 -4.34 6.45
C ILE A 13 -4.85 -5.55 7.31
N ALA A 14 -6.13 -5.93 7.35
CA ALA A 14 -6.59 -7.11 8.08
C ALA A 14 -5.89 -8.38 7.55
N ILE A 15 -5.87 -8.59 6.24
CA ILE A 15 -5.20 -9.75 5.61
C ILE A 15 -3.72 -9.78 6.01
N ILE A 16 -3.00 -8.67 5.84
CA ILE A 16 -1.58 -8.57 6.17
C ILE A 16 -1.35 -8.88 7.65
N SER A 17 -2.22 -8.40 8.55
CA SER A 17 -2.10 -8.63 9.99
C SER A 17 -2.23 -10.11 10.38
N TYR A 18 -3.04 -10.89 9.65
CA TYR A 18 -3.19 -12.33 9.86
C TYR A 18 -2.16 -13.17 9.08
N THR A 19 -1.38 -12.56 8.19
CA THR A 19 -0.37 -13.24 7.37
C THR A 19 1.03 -12.62 7.55
N PRO A 20 1.66 -12.75 8.73
CA PRO A 20 2.93 -12.08 9.02
C PRO A 20 4.09 -12.51 8.10
N GLN A 21 4.05 -13.76 7.61
CA GLN A 21 5.05 -14.33 6.68
C GLN A 21 4.79 -13.94 5.20
N LEU A 22 3.83 -13.05 4.94
CA LEU A 22 3.50 -12.68 3.57
C LEU A 22 4.59 -11.78 2.99
N HIS A 23 5.34 -12.29 2.02
CA HIS A 23 6.37 -11.52 1.31
C HIS A 23 5.84 -10.70 0.14
N ARG A 24 4.78 -11.19 -0.52
CA ARG A 24 4.26 -10.62 -1.76
C ARG A 24 2.76 -10.48 -1.73
N LEU A 25 2.27 -9.26 -1.95
CA LEU A 25 0.87 -8.93 -2.11
C LEU A 25 0.63 -8.35 -3.51
N THR A 26 -0.31 -8.92 -4.23
CA THR A 26 -0.82 -8.33 -5.49
C THR A 26 -2.32 -8.18 -5.40
N CYS A 27 -2.83 -6.97 -5.63
CA CYS A 27 -4.24 -6.67 -5.67
C CYS A 27 -4.62 -6.11 -7.04
N LYS A 28 -5.69 -6.62 -7.64
CA LYS A 28 -6.18 -6.09 -8.92
C LYS A 28 -6.95 -4.78 -8.74
N HIS A 29 -7.72 -4.65 -7.66
CA HIS A 29 -8.65 -3.53 -7.51
C HIS A 29 -8.83 -3.15 -6.04
N ILE A 30 -8.50 -1.90 -5.72
CA ILE A 30 -8.77 -1.28 -4.43
C ILE A 30 -9.87 -0.24 -4.61
N ASP A 31 -11.01 -0.45 -3.97
CA ASP A 31 -12.12 0.50 -3.90
C ASP A 31 -11.82 1.66 -2.92
N GLU A 32 -12.56 2.75 -3.04
CA GLU A 32 -12.56 3.87 -2.08
C GLU A 32 -12.85 3.35 -0.67
N THR A 33 -12.05 3.78 0.31
CA THR A 33 -12.23 3.36 1.69
C THR A 33 -13.37 4.18 2.31
N LYS A 34 -14.44 3.52 2.77
CA LYS A 34 -15.59 4.22 3.38
C LYS A 34 -15.35 4.62 4.85
N ARG A 35 -14.21 4.25 5.43
CA ARG A 35 -13.88 4.40 6.84
C ARG A 35 -12.49 4.99 6.98
N THR A 36 -12.30 5.78 8.04
CA THR A 36 -10.99 6.24 8.47
C THR A 36 -10.15 5.01 8.79
N ILE A 37 -9.08 4.79 8.04
CA ILE A 37 -8.13 3.68 8.27
C ILE A 37 -7.82 3.64 9.77
N VAL A 38 -8.35 2.63 10.46
CA VAL A 38 -8.08 2.45 11.88
C VAL A 38 -6.59 2.15 11.96
N LYS A 39 -5.86 2.89 12.79
CA LYS A 39 -4.47 2.56 13.18
C LYS A 39 -4.46 1.24 13.96
N ASN A 40 -4.83 0.15 13.31
CA ASN A 40 -4.48 -1.17 13.73
C ASN A 40 -3.01 -1.30 13.35
N THR A 41 -2.14 -1.06 14.34
CA THR A 41 -0.71 -1.22 14.20
C THR A 41 -0.46 -2.61 13.65
N ILE A 42 -0.13 -2.71 12.36
CA ILE A 42 0.35 -3.97 11.79
C ILE A 42 1.60 -4.31 12.59
N ASN A 43 1.65 -5.52 13.15
CA ASN A 43 2.80 -5.95 13.92
C ASN A 43 4.07 -5.71 13.10
N ALA A 44 5.10 -5.14 13.74
CA ALA A 44 6.36 -4.72 13.12
C ALA A 44 7.15 -5.84 12.41
N ILE A 45 6.66 -7.09 12.46
CA ILE A 45 7.24 -8.28 11.85
C ILE A 45 6.46 -8.66 10.58
N CYS A 46 6.19 -7.67 9.73
CA CYS A 46 5.62 -7.94 8.42
C CYS A 46 6.77 -8.19 7.43
N SER A 47 6.88 -9.39 6.88
CA SER A 47 7.94 -9.76 5.92
C SER A 47 7.68 -9.28 4.49
N LEU A 48 6.72 -8.35 4.32
CA LEU A 48 6.22 -7.91 3.03
C LEU A 48 7.25 -7.02 2.32
N THR A 49 7.82 -7.56 1.24
CA THR A 49 8.82 -6.89 0.41
C THR A 49 8.25 -6.42 -0.92
N PHE A 50 7.10 -6.97 -1.34
CA PHE A 50 6.48 -6.65 -2.62
C PHE A 50 5.00 -6.31 -2.47
N VAL A 51 4.61 -5.14 -2.98
CA VAL A 51 3.21 -4.72 -3.14
C VAL A 51 2.97 -4.26 -4.58
N SER A 52 1.91 -4.78 -5.20
CA SER A 52 1.42 -4.29 -6.50
C SER A 52 -0.10 -4.13 -6.48
N ILE A 53 -0.57 -2.96 -6.90
CA ILE A 53 -1.97 -2.57 -6.96
C ILE A 53 -2.27 -2.09 -8.38
N ALA A 54 -3.10 -2.82 -9.12
CA ALA A 54 -3.33 -2.53 -10.55
C ALA A 54 -4.42 -1.48 -10.82
N ALA A 55 -5.36 -1.27 -9.90
CA ALA A 55 -6.37 -0.22 -10.00
C ALA A 55 -6.69 0.28 -8.59
N CYS A 56 -6.16 1.44 -8.24
CA CYS A 56 -6.33 2.06 -6.93
C CYS A 56 -7.30 3.25 -7.02
N TYR A 57 -8.43 3.13 -6.34
CA TYR A 57 -9.42 4.20 -6.19
C TYR A 57 -9.33 4.91 -4.83
N ALA A 58 -8.49 4.41 -3.93
CA ALA A 58 -8.16 5.11 -2.68
C ALA A 58 -7.44 6.43 -2.97
N ASP A 59 -7.73 7.46 -2.19
CA ASP A 59 -7.02 8.72 -2.31
C ASP A 59 -5.56 8.57 -1.85
N PHE A 60 -4.74 9.56 -2.19
CA PHE A 60 -3.32 9.49 -1.85
C PHE A 60 -3.06 9.46 -0.34
N ASP A 61 -3.87 10.15 0.48
CA ASP A 61 -3.65 10.19 1.93
C ASP A 61 -4.00 8.86 2.58
N GLU A 62 -5.00 8.14 2.05
CA GLU A 62 -5.30 6.76 2.40
C GLU A 62 -4.15 5.81 2.06
N ILE A 63 -3.60 5.91 0.84
CA ILE A 63 -2.42 5.11 0.47
C ILE A 63 -1.21 5.48 1.31
N LYS A 64 -0.99 6.75 1.60
CA LYS A 64 0.06 7.19 2.51
C LYS A 64 -0.09 6.51 3.86
N LEU A 65 -1.27 6.54 4.46
CA LEU A 65 -1.54 5.89 5.74
C LEU A 65 -1.30 4.38 5.66
N PHE A 66 -1.79 3.72 4.61
CA PHE A 66 -1.53 2.30 4.37
C PHE A 66 -0.03 2.01 4.30
N LEU A 67 0.73 2.75 3.49
CA LEU A 67 2.17 2.59 3.33
C LEU A 67 2.95 2.82 4.64
N THR A 68 2.52 3.78 5.47
CA THR A 68 3.12 4.01 6.79
C THR A 68 2.83 2.90 7.80
N ASN A 69 1.75 2.14 7.60
CA ASN A 69 1.39 1.03 8.48
C ASN A 69 2.03 -0.30 8.04
N ILE A 70 2.35 -0.47 6.76
CA ILE A 70 2.98 -1.70 6.26
C ILE A 70 4.51 -1.69 6.42
N SER A 71 5.11 -2.84 6.14
CA SER A 71 6.51 -3.13 6.48
C SER A 71 7.53 -2.10 5.98
N PRO A 72 8.49 -1.67 6.84
CA PRO A 72 9.66 -0.91 6.41
C PRO A 72 10.61 -1.73 5.51
N GLN A 73 10.37 -3.04 5.36
CA GLN A 73 11.11 -3.94 4.48
C GLN A 73 10.57 -3.93 3.04
N LEU A 74 9.63 -3.03 2.71
CA LEU A 74 9.10 -2.95 1.35
C LEU A 74 10.20 -2.57 0.35
N GLU A 75 10.48 -3.47 -0.59
CA GLU A 75 11.50 -3.30 -1.62
C GLU A 75 10.90 -2.87 -2.96
N LEU A 76 9.67 -3.26 -3.23
CA LEU A 76 8.98 -2.96 -4.49
C LEU A 76 7.55 -2.52 -4.24
N LEU A 77 7.22 -1.34 -4.77
CA LEU A 77 5.89 -0.77 -4.79
C LEU A 77 5.46 -0.45 -6.23
N ARG A 78 4.35 -1.06 -6.66
CA ARG A 78 3.67 -0.72 -7.90
C ARG A 78 2.24 -0.28 -7.60
N ILE A 79 1.86 0.91 -8.04
CA ILE A 79 0.48 1.38 -7.91
C ILE A 79 0.04 1.97 -9.24
N SER A 80 -1.17 1.64 -9.67
CA SER A 80 -1.81 2.30 -10.79
C SER A 80 -3.12 2.93 -10.36
N THR A 81 -3.31 4.22 -10.66
CA THR A 81 -4.51 4.98 -10.31
C THR A 81 -5.08 5.68 -11.54
N PHE A 82 -6.39 5.90 -11.55
CA PHE A 82 -7.09 6.52 -12.67
C PHE A 82 -7.88 7.78 -12.29
N ARG A 83 -7.90 8.16 -11.01
CA ARG A 83 -8.79 9.23 -10.52
C ARG A 83 -8.08 10.36 -9.79
N ASP A 84 -7.05 10.06 -9.00
CA ASP A 84 -6.45 11.04 -8.11
C ASP A 84 -5.17 11.64 -8.71
N ILE A 85 -5.27 12.86 -9.22
CA ILE A 85 -4.13 13.62 -9.77
C ILE A 85 -3.00 13.82 -8.77
N THR A 86 -3.27 13.69 -7.46
CA THR A 86 -2.25 13.90 -6.43
C THR A 86 -1.21 12.79 -6.39
N TYR A 87 -1.47 11.63 -7.02
CA TYR A 87 -0.46 10.59 -7.26
C TYR A 87 0.63 11.03 -8.23
N LEU A 88 0.36 12.05 -9.06
CA LEU A 88 1.35 12.65 -9.96
C LEU A 88 2.29 13.61 -9.21
N ASN A 89 2.01 13.92 -7.94
CA ASN A 89 2.86 14.79 -7.14
C ASN A 89 4.07 14.02 -6.61
N ALA A 90 5.18 14.09 -7.36
CA ALA A 90 6.44 13.45 -7.01
C ALA A 90 6.95 13.84 -5.61
N TYR A 91 6.74 15.07 -5.16
CA TYR A 91 7.18 15.52 -3.83
C TYR A 91 6.46 14.76 -2.70
N ARG A 92 5.17 14.46 -2.86
CA ARG A 92 4.44 13.66 -1.85
C ARG A 92 4.98 12.23 -1.77
N TRP A 93 5.30 11.64 -2.92
CA TRP A 93 5.94 10.32 -2.98
C TRP A 93 7.33 10.32 -2.32
N GLU A 94 8.16 11.30 -2.66
CA GLU A 94 9.51 11.46 -2.09
C GLU A 94 9.46 11.55 -0.55
N GLN A 95 8.51 12.31 0.00
CA GLN A 95 8.33 12.41 1.45
C GLN A 95 8.02 11.05 2.09
N ILE A 96 7.14 10.24 1.51
CA ILE A 96 6.79 8.92 2.07
C ILE A 96 7.98 7.98 1.97
N ILE A 97 8.61 7.91 0.80
CA ILE A 97 9.72 7.00 0.53
C ILE A 97 10.88 7.29 1.46
N SER A 98 11.28 8.56 1.56
CA SER A 98 12.40 8.99 2.41
C SER A 98 12.16 8.77 3.90
N GLN A 99 10.91 8.84 4.36
CA GLN A 99 10.57 8.76 5.79
C GLN A 99 10.20 7.35 6.27
N HIS A 100 9.67 6.49 5.40
CA HIS A 100 9.06 5.22 5.83
C HIS A 100 9.52 4.00 5.03
N LEU A 101 9.93 4.16 3.77
CA LEU A 101 10.22 3.04 2.86
C LEU A 101 11.71 3.00 2.51
N HIS A 102 12.57 2.91 3.53
CA HIS A 102 14.03 3.01 3.38
C HIS A 102 14.66 1.89 2.54
N HIS A 103 13.99 0.74 2.39
CA HIS A 103 14.46 -0.38 1.59
C HIS A 103 13.85 -0.42 0.18
N LEU A 104 13.08 0.60 -0.21
CA LEU A 104 12.40 0.63 -1.50
C LEU A 104 13.41 0.80 -2.64
N ASN A 105 13.57 -0.26 -3.42
CA ASN A 105 14.47 -0.32 -4.57
C ASN A 105 13.74 -0.04 -5.89
N THR A 106 12.43 -0.28 -5.94
CA THR A 106 11.63 -0.11 -7.15
C THR A 106 10.29 0.53 -6.84
N PHE A 107 10.04 1.67 -7.47
CA PHE A 107 8.77 2.39 -7.43
C PHE A 107 8.25 2.60 -8.84
N GLU A 108 7.03 2.13 -9.11
CA GLU A 108 6.33 2.41 -10.36
C GLU A 108 4.92 2.92 -10.05
N SER A 109 4.63 4.14 -10.50
CA SER A 109 3.29 4.72 -10.46
C SER A 109 2.80 4.93 -11.89
N LYS A 110 1.59 4.48 -12.22
CA LYS A 110 0.96 4.69 -13.54
C LYS A 110 -0.46 5.24 -13.43
#